data_AF-A0A3N5NYM5-F1
#
_entry.id   AF-A0A3N5NYM5-F1
#
_cell.length_a   1.000
_cell.length_b   1.000
_cell.length_c   1.000
_cell.angle_alpha   90.00
_cell.angle_beta   90.00
_cell.angle_gamma   90.00
#
_symmetry.space_group_name_H-M   'P 1'
#
loop_
_entity.id
_entity.type
_entity.pdbx_description
1 polymer ?
#
loop_
_entity_poly.entity_id
_entity_poly.type
_entity_poly.pdbx_seq_one_letter_code
_entity_poly.pdbx_strand_id
1 'polypeptide(L)'
;MRRLIVPALFLFLVAIAATAPPAIQSLSAAPPAVPTFNKDVLPVLQKNCQECHRTGAIAPMSFLTFKETRPYARAIAKSVLNRT
;
A
#
# COMPACT_ATOMS: atom_id res chain seq x y z
N MET A 1 -45.44 -20.53 -26.98
CA MET A 1 -44.70 -21.40 -26.03
C MET A 1 -43.28 -20.92 -25.75
N ARG A 2 -42.48 -20.57 -26.78
CA ARG A 2 -41.08 -20.10 -26.63
C ARG A 2 -40.88 -18.75 -25.90
N ARG A 3 -41.94 -17.95 -25.76
CA ARG A 3 -41.93 -16.63 -25.09
C ARG A 3 -42.05 -16.69 -23.56
N LEU A 4 -42.44 -17.82 -23.00
CA LEU A 4 -42.59 -18.02 -21.54
C LEU A 4 -41.37 -18.74 -20.93
N ILE A 5 -40.47 -19.28 -21.76
CA ILE A 5 -39.31 -20.07 -21.33
C ILE A 5 -38.20 -19.16 -20.78
N VAL A 6 -38.01 -17.97 -21.35
CA VAL A 6 -36.97 -17.02 -20.94
C VAL A 6 -37.17 -16.47 -19.52
N PRO A 7 -38.35 -15.98 -19.11
CA PRO A 7 -38.55 -15.51 -17.73
C PRO A 7 -38.50 -16.66 -16.71
N ALA A 8 -38.95 -17.86 -17.08
CA ALA A 8 -38.89 -19.04 -16.24
C ALA A 8 -37.44 -19.50 -15.99
N LEU A 9 -36.58 -19.45 -17.02
CA LEU A 9 -35.16 -19.77 -16.90
C LEU A 9 -34.42 -18.76 -16.01
N PHE A 10 -34.80 -17.48 -16.13
CA PHE A 10 -34.21 -16.39 -15.33
C PHE A 10 -34.59 -16.52 -13.85
N LEU A 11 -35.85 -16.82 -13.56
CA LEU A 11 -36.31 -17.10 -12.19
C LEU A 11 -35.65 -18.35 -11.59
N PHE A 12 -35.40 -19.37 -12.41
CA PHE A 12 -34.74 -20.59 -11.95
C PHE A 12 -33.26 -20.35 -11.61
N LEU A 13 -32.54 -19.54 -12.39
CA LEU A 13 -31.15 -19.16 -12.12
C LEU A 13 -30.98 -18.35 -10.82
N VAL A 14 -31.92 -17.45 -10.52
CA VAL A 14 -31.90 -16.66 -9.28
C VAL A 14 -32.17 -17.53 -8.05
N ALA A 15 -33.05 -18.53 -8.16
CA ALA A 15 -33.33 -19.45 -7.07
C ALA A 15 -32.13 -20.33 -6.69
N ILE A 16 -31.28 -20.70 -7.65
CA ILE A 16 -30.08 -21.52 -7.38
C ILE A 16 -29.04 -20.72 -6.57
N ALA A 17 -28.89 -19.42 -6.85
CA ALA A 17 -27.93 -18.56 -6.15
C ALA A 17 -28.27 -18.33 -4.65
N ALA A 18 -29.53 -18.53 -4.26
CA ALA A 18 -30.01 -18.23 -2.91
C ALA A 18 -29.78 -19.34 -1.86
N THR A 19 -29.23 -20.50 -2.26
CA THR A 19 -29.04 -21.67 -1.36
C THR A 19 -27.60 -21.88 -0.91
N ALA A 20 -26.66 -21.01 -1.28
CA ALA A 20 -25.27 -21.14 -0.87
C ALA A 20 -25.08 -20.68 0.60
N PRO A 21 -24.54 -21.54 1.49
CA PRO A 21 -24.21 -21.13 2.86
C PRO A 21 -23.06 -20.11 2.86
N PRO A 22 -23.05 -19.12 3.79
CA PRO A 22 -21.98 -18.15 3.86
C PRO A 22 -20.67 -18.86 4.24
N ALA A 23 -19.65 -18.73 3.40
CA ALA A 23 -18.31 -19.19 3.73
C ALA A 23 -17.74 -18.29 4.85
N ILE A 24 -17.66 -18.82 6.08
CA ILE A 24 -16.92 -18.16 7.16
C ILE A 24 -15.44 -18.39 6.86
N GLN A 25 -14.83 -17.41 6.19
CA GLN A 25 -13.39 -17.41 5.96
C GLN A 25 -12.70 -16.91 7.24
N SER A 26 -11.92 -17.75 7.88
CA SER A 26 -11.01 -17.32 8.94
C SER A 26 -9.95 -16.39 8.34
N LEU A 27 -10.01 -15.10 8.69
CA LEU A 27 -8.96 -14.14 8.35
C LEU A 27 -7.71 -14.47 9.18
N SER A 28 -6.81 -15.24 8.60
CA SER A 28 -5.43 -15.29 9.10
C SER A 28 -4.78 -13.94 8.83
N ALA A 29 -4.20 -13.31 9.86
CA ALA A 29 -3.46 -12.06 9.70
C ALA A 29 -2.30 -12.28 8.72
N ALA A 30 -2.30 -11.55 7.61
CA ALA A 30 -1.18 -11.55 6.69
C ALA A 30 0.07 -11.02 7.42
N PRO A 31 1.27 -11.55 7.13
CA PRO A 31 2.50 -11.04 7.71
C PRO A 31 2.65 -9.53 7.40
N PRO A 32 3.25 -8.75 8.31
CA PRO A 32 3.43 -7.32 8.08
C PRO A 32 4.22 -7.10 6.79
N ALA A 33 3.71 -6.23 5.92
CA ALA A 33 4.34 -5.95 4.65
C ALA A 33 5.73 -5.34 4.88
N VAL A 34 6.74 -5.84 4.16
CA VAL A 34 8.10 -5.28 4.22
C VAL A 34 8.09 -3.93 3.52
N PRO A 35 8.49 -2.84 4.20
CA PRO A 35 8.51 -1.52 3.59
C PRO A 35 9.54 -1.46 2.46
N THR A 36 9.18 -0.78 1.38
CA THR A 36 10.02 -0.57 0.21
C THR A 36 10.39 0.91 0.08
N PHE A 37 11.56 1.20 -0.49
CA PHE A 37 12.05 2.57 -0.56
C PHE A 37 11.08 3.50 -1.31
N ASN A 38 10.64 3.13 -2.50
CA ASN A 38 9.83 4.03 -3.33
C ASN A 38 8.40 4.21 -2.79
N LYS A 39 7.80 3.16 -2.24
CA LYS A 39 6.40 3.22 -1.76
C LYS A 39 6.30 3.87 -0.38
N ASP A 40 7.19 3.51 0.54
CA ASP A 40 6.99 3.78 1.96
C ASP A 40 7.97 4.83 2.51
N VAL A 41 9.20 4.87 1.98
CA VAL A 41 10.26 5.75 2.52
C VAL A 41 10.34 7.07 1.75
N LEU A 42 10.33 7.03 0.42
CA LEU A 42 10.53 8.20 -0.43
C LEU A 42 9.48 9.30 -0.19
N PRO A 43 8.18 9.02 -0.01
CA PRO A 43 7.20 10.06 0.29
C PRO A 43 7.47 10.81 1.60
N VAL A 44 8.02 10.11 2.61
CA VAL A 44 8.39 10.71 3.91
C VAL A 44 9.57 11.66 3.73
N LEU A 45 10.58 11.25 2.96
CA LEU A 45 11.75 12.08 2.67
C LEU A 45 11.39 13.29 1.82
N GLN A 46 10.55 13.11 0.80
CA GLN A 46 10.02 14.19 -0.04
C GLN A 46 9.34 15.26 0.80
N LYS A 47 8.46 14.85 1.72
CA LYS A 47 7.68 15.77 2.55
C LYS A 47 8.51 16.51 3.59
N ASN A 48 9.50 15.87 4.21
CA ASN A 48 10.12 16.39 5.43
C ASN A 48 11.63 16.67 5.33
N CYS A 49 12.30 16.21 4.28
CA CYS A 49 13.77 16.24 4.23
C CYS A 49 14.29 16.83 2.92
N GLN A 50 13.66 16.53 1.79
CA GLN A 50 14.16 16.92 0.47
C GLN A 50 14.03 18.42 0.18
N GLU A 51 13.33 19.21 1.00
CA GLU A 51 13.43 20.67 0.87
C GLU A 51 14.88 21.15 1.03
N CYS A 52 15.61 20.57 1.98
CA CYS A 52 17.02 20.89 2.23
C CYS A 52 17.98 19.86 1.61
N HIS A 53 17.61 18.58 1.60
CA HIS A 53 18.47 17.45 1.20
C HIS A 53 18.30 17.07 -0.27
N ARG A 54 18.46 18.06 -1.14
CA ARG A 54 18.51 17.91 -2.60
C ARG A 54 19.86 18.34 -3.13
N THR A 55 20.25 17.77 -4.26
CA THR A 55 21.47 18.20 -4.97
C THR A 55 21.38 19.70 -5.28
N GLY A 56 22.36 20.47 -4.81
CA GLY A 56 22.41 21.93 -4.97
C GLY A 56 21.59 22.74 -3.95
N ALA A 57 20.92 22.07 -3.00
CA ALA A 57 20.26 22.75 -1.87
C ALA A 57 21.23 22.91 -0.68
N ILE A 58 20.74 23.49 0.42
CA ILE A 58 21.57 23.88 1.58
C ILE A 58 22.22 22.70 2.30
N ALA A 59 21.61 21.50 2.28
CA ALA A 59 22.19 20.35 2.95
C ALA A 59 23.21 19.64 2.05
N PRO A 60 24.35 19.19 2.60
CA PRO A 60 25.53 18.74 1.82
C PRO A 60 25.38 17.36 1.17
N MET A 61 24.21 16.74 1.26
CA MET A 61 23.95 15.39 0.77
C MET A 61 22.59 15.34 0.06
N SER A 62 22.36 14.29 -0.74
CA SER A 62 21.09 14.06 -1.45
C SER A 62 20.28 12.94 -0.81
N PHE A 63 18.98 13.15 -0.64
CA PHE A 63 18.01 12.09 -0.30
C PHE A 63 17.05 11.76 -1.46
N LEU A 64 17.48 12.01 -2.70
CA LEU A 64 16.64 11.80 -3.89
C LEU A 64 16.53 10.33 -4.29
N THR A 65 17.59 9.53 -4.08
CA THR A 65 17.61 8.12 -4.47
C THR A 65 17.95 7.19 -3.31
N PHE A 66 17.58 5.92 -3.41
CA PHE A 66 17.92 4.92 -2.39
C PHE A 66 19.42 4.83 -2.15
N LYS A 67 20.22 4.87 -3.23
CA LYS A 67 21.69 4.74 -3.16
C LYS A 67 22.32 5.88 -2.35
N GLU A 68 21.82 7.09 -2.51
CA GLU A 68 22.31 8.28 -1.81
C GLU A 68 21.80 8.35 -0.37
N THR A 69 20.55 7.92 -0.12
CA THR A 69 19.95 7.95 1.23
C THR A 69 20.45 6.85 2.14
N ARG A 70 20.62 5.62 1.63
CA ARG A 70 20.91 4.42 2.44
C ARG A 70 22.08 4.58 3.43
N PRO A 71 23.22 5.18 3.06
CA PRO A 71 24.35 5.38 3.99
C PRO A 71 23.98 6.17 5.26
N TYR A 72 22.97 7.05 5.17
CA TYR A 72 22.56 7.93 6.25
C TYR A 72 21.39 7.39 7.07
N ALA A 73 20.86 6.19 6.77
CA ALA A 73 19.65 5.66 7.41
C ALA A 73 19.72 5.66 8.96
N ARG A 74 20.87 5.29 9.53
CA ARG A 74 21.09 5.31 10.99
C ARG A 74 21.12 6.74 11.55
N ALA A 75 21.70 7.68 10.82
CA ALA A 75 21.73 9.09 11.23
C ALA A 75 20.33 9.71 11.18
N ILE A 76 19.56 9.44 10.11
CA ILE A 76 18.16 9.87 9.98
C ILE A 76 17.34 9.36 11.18
N ALA A 77 17.44 8.07 11.51
CA ALA A 77 16.74 7.50 12.64
C ALA A 77 17.10 8.22 13.96
N LYS A 78 18.39 8.43 14.23
CA LYS A 78 18.85 9.17 15.42
C LYS A 78 18.30 10.60 15.45
N SER A 79 18.36 11.32 14.33
CA SER A 79 17.85 12.69 14.22
C SER A 79 16.34 12.78 14.42
N VAL A 80 15.57 11.77 14.03
CA VAL A 80 14.12 11.73 14.23
C VAL A 80 13.76 11.36 15.67
N LEU A 81 14.42 10.34 16.24
CA LEU A 81 14.16 9.89 17.61
C LEU A 81 14.56 10.93 18.67
N ASN A 82 15.53 11.79 18.35
CA ASN A 82 16.02 12.84 19.26
C ASN A 82 15.31 14.19 19.07
N ARG A 83 14.18 14.25 18.34
CA ARG A 83 13.38 15.48 18.25
C ARG A 83 12.62 15.66 19.57
N THR A 84 13.09 16.59 20.39
CA THR A 84 12.41 17.11 21.59
C THR A 84 11.89 18.51 21.34
#